data_AF-A0A4V3SCJ9-F1
#
_entry.id   AF-A0A4V3SCJ9-F1
#
_cell.length_a   1.000
_cell.length_b   1.000
_cell.length_c   1.000
_cell.angle_alpha   90.00
_cell.angle_beta   90.00
_cell.angle_gamma   90.00
#
_symmetry.space_group_name_H-M   'P 1'
#
loop_
_entity.id
_entity.type
_entity.pdbx_description
1 polymer ?
#
loop_
_entity_poly.entity_id
_entity_poly.type
_entity_poly.pdbx_seq_one_letter_code
_entity_poly.pdbx_strand_id
1 'polypeptide(L)'
;MNRGNLRKQQEKFNTLHSRTRQTIERAFALLFGRFRRLKYLDMNRIDLIPGTILACCVLHNICLDFGDDLMREYVQEGMDAIVKNQQEQIIYESENKKRVGNERRDALCEELNRNDNRL
;
A
#
# COMPACT_ATOMS: atom_id res chain seq x y z
N MET A 1 14.82 7.04 7.06
CA MET A 1 16.00 7.92 7.18
C MET A 1 17.08 7.44 6.23
N ASN A 2 17.59 8.32 5.37
CA ASN A 2 18.66 8.01 4.42
C ASN A 2 20.01 8.10 5.16
N ARG A 3 20.81 7.03 5.17
CA ARG A 3 22.09 6.98 5.91
C ARG A 3 23.28 7.57 5.12
N GLY A 4 23.01 8.43 4.12
CA GLY A 4 24.04 9.07 3.29
C GLY A 4 24.64 8.21 2.18
N ASN A 5 24.17 6.98 2.00
CA ASN A 5 24.76 6.00 1.07
C ASN A 5 23.94 5.76 -0.20
N LEU A 6 22.86 6.52 -0.43
CA LEU A 6 22.02 6.35 -1.63
C LEU A 6 22.50 7.27 -2.76
N ARG A 7 22.53 6.73 -3.97
CA ARG A 7 22.75 7.51 -5.20
C ARG A 7 21.52 8.38 -5.46
N LYS A 8 21.68 9.54 -6.09
CA LYS A 8 20.57 10.47 -6.44
C LYS A 8 19.38 9.77 -7.13
N GLN A 9 19.66 8.78 -7.98
CA GLN A 9 18.64 8.00 -8.67
C GLN A 9 17.83 7.10 -7.72
N GLN A 10 18.50 6.47 -6.76
CA GLN A 10 17.85 5.67 -5.72
C GLN A 10 17.00 6.55 -4.80
N GLU A 11 17.45 7.78 -4.51
CA GLU A 11 16.66 8.77 -3.77
C GLU A 11 15.38 9.16 -4.54
N LYS A 12 15.51 9.52 -5.82
CA LYS A 12 14.37 9.81 -6.71
C LYS A 12 13.38 8.64 -6.72
N PHE A 13 13.87 7.41 -6.89
CA PHE A 13 13.04 6.22 -6.85
C PHE A 13 12.33 6.07 -5.50
N ASN A 14 13.05 6.15 -4.38
CA ASN A 14 12.46 5.99 -3.05
C ASN A 14 11.38 7.05 -2.78
N THR A 15 11.60 8.30 -3.20
CA THR A 15 10.59 9.35 -3.10
C THR A 15 9.35 9.02 -3.92
N LEU A 16 9.51 8.61 -5.19
CA LEU A 16 8.38 8.25 -6.04
C LEU A 16 7.63 7.04 -5.49
N HIS A 17 8.36 5.99 -5.11
CA HIS A 17 7.82 4.79 -4.52
C HIS A 17 7.04 5.09 -3.24
N SER A 18 7.59 5.93 -2.36
CA SER A 18 6.90 6.35 -1.14
C SER A 18 5.63 7.15 -1.42
N ARG A 19 5.63 8.02 -2.44
CA ARG A 19 4.43 8.76 -2.85
C ARG A 19 3.34 7.83 -3.38
N THR A 20 3.70 6.90 -4.27
CA THR A 20 2.76 5.89 -4.80
C THR A 20 2.18 5.03 -3.68
N ARG A 21 3.04 4.56 -2.77
CA ARG A 21 2.63 3.77 -1.60
C ARG A 21 1.65 4.55 -0.72
N GLN A 22 1.90 5.83 -0.44
CA GLN A 22 1.00 6.65 0.36
C GLN A 22 -0.41 6.76 -0.25
N THR A 23 -0.51 6.88 -1.58
CA THR A 23 -1.82 6.88 -2.27
C THR A 23 -2.55 5.55 -2.07
N ILE A 24 -1.84 4.43 -2.23
CA ILE A 24 -2.38 3.08 -2.04
C ILE A 24 -2.83 2.86 -0.58
N GLU A 25 -1.99 3.23 0.38
CA GLU A 25 -2.29 3.13 1.81
C GLU A 25 -3.55 3.94 2.16
N ARG A 26 -3.68 5.16 1.66
CA ARG A 26 -4.88 5.98 1.89
C ARG A 26 -6.14 5.35 1.30
N ALA A 27 -6.06 4.75 0.11
CA ALA A 27 -7.19 4.06 -0.51
C ALA A 27 -7.63 2.85 0.34
N PHE A 28 -6.69 2.01 0.77
CA PHE A 28 -6.99 0.89 1.66
C PHE A 28 -7.46 1.33 3.04
N ALA A 29 -6.94 2.45 3.57
CA ALA A 29 -7.40 2.99 4.85
C ALA A 29 -8.88 3.38 4.75
N LEU A 30 -9.28 4.09 3.70
CA LEU A 30 -10.69 4.38 3.46
C LEU A 30 -11.54 3.11 3.35
N LEU A 31 -11.06 2.10 2.60
CA LEU A 31 -11.76 0.84 2.43
C LEU A 31 -11.96 0.10 3.77
N PHE A 32 -10.90 -0.05 4.56
CA PHE A 32 -10.95 -0.76 5.85
C PHE A 32 -11.68 0.03 6.93
N GLY A 33 -11.57 1.35 6.93
CA GLY A 33 -12.33 2.22 7.83
C GLY A 33 -13.83 2.14 7.57
N ARG A 34 -14.24 2.21 6.30
CA ARG A 34 -15.64 2.11 5.90
C ARG A 34 -16.19 0.70 6.12
N PHE A 35 -15.48 -0.33 5.65
CA PHE A 35 -15.89 -1.73 5.77
C PHE A 35 -15.06 -2.45 6.82
N ARG A 36 -15.33 -2.16 8.11
CA ARG A 36 -14.62 -2.74 9.26
C ARG A 36 -14.52 -4.26 9.23
N ARG A 37 -15.50 -4.95 8.63
CA ARG A 37 -15.51 -6.40 8.45
C ARG A 37 -14.28 -6.91 7.68
N LEU A 38 -13.69 -6.11 6.79
CA LEU A 38 -12.46 -6.46 6.07
C LEU A 38 -11.21 -6.46 6.96
N LYS A 39 -11.25 -5.85 8.15
CA LYS A 39 -10.15 -5.93 9.14
C LYS A 39 -10.04 -7.34 9.74
N TYR A 40 -11.14 -8.08 9.80
CA TYR A 40 -11.19 -9.44 10.30
C TYR A 40 -12.35 -10.23 9.68
N LEU A 41 -12.02 -11.02 8.65
CA LEU A 41 -12.95 -11.86 7.90
C LEU A 41 -12.98 -13.29 8.46
N ASP A 42 -13.52 -13.43 9.67
CA ASP A 42 -13.81 -14.75 10.23
C ASP A 42 -15.06 -15.34 9.58
N MET A 43 -14.83 -16.11 8.51
CA MET A 43 -15.85 -16.72 7.67
C MET A 43 -15.55 -18.20 7.48
N ASN A 44 -16.50 -19.06 7.86
CA ASN A 44 -16.39 -20.52 7.64
C ASN A 44 -16.39 -20.91 6.15
N ARG A 45 -17.02 -20.08 5.30
CA ARG A 45 -17.11 -20.28 3.85
C ARG A 45 -16.02 -19.49 3.14
N ILE A 46 -14.84 -20.10 3.06
CA ILE A 46 -13.63 -19.51 2.45
C ILE A 46 -13.87 -19.16 0.98
N ASP A 47 -14.69 -19.94 0.27
CA ASP A 47 -15.08 -19.71 -1.11
C ASP A 47 -15.84 -18.40 -1.34
N LEU A 48 -16.50 -17.87 -0.30
CA LEU A 48 -17.23 -16.60 -0.37
C LEU A 48 -16.38 -15.38 0.00
N ILE A 49 -15.18 -15.58 0.56
CA ILE A 49 -14.30 -14.49 0.98
C ILE A 49 -13.94 -13.57 -0.20
N PRO A 50 -13.51 -14.07 -1.38
CA PRO A 50 -13.20 -13.20 -2.52
C PRO A 50 -14.41 -12.38 -2.97
N GLY A 51 -15.59 -12.99 -3.01
CA GLY A 51 -16.84 -12.30 -3.37
C GLY A 51 -17.21 -11.19 -2.37
N THR A 52 -16.97 -11.43 -1.08
CA THR A 52 -17.20 -10.44 -0.02
C THR A 52 -16.26 -9.24 -0.16
N ILE A 53 -14.97 -9.50 -0.39
CA ILE A 53 -13.96 -8.46 -0.62
C ILE A 53 -14.34 -7.64 -1.86
N LEU A 54 -14.69 -8.30 -2.96
CA LEU A 54 -15.08 -7.64 -4.21
C LEU A 54 -16.32 -6.76 -4.02
N ALA A 55 -17.35 -7.27 -3.35
CA ALA A 55 -18.56 -6.51 -3.05
C ALA A 55 -18.24 -5.24 -2.25
N CYS A 56 -17.39 -5.34 -1.23
CA CYS A 56 -16.92 -4.17 -0.48
C CYS A 56 -16.18 -3.16 -1.37
N CYS A 57 -15.32 -3.60 -2.30
CA CYS A 57 -14.64 -2.70 -3.24
C CYS A 57 -15.63 -1.99 -4.19
N VAL A 58 -16.63 -2.70 -4.71
CA VAL A 58 -17.64 -2.10 -5.59
C VAL A 58 -18.48 -1.07 -4.83
N LEU A 59 -19.00 -1.44 -3.65
CA LEU A 59 -19.77 -0.54 -2.80
C LEU A 59 -18.93 0.67 -2.35
N HIS A 60 -17.64 0.45 -2.09
CA HIS A 60 -16.70 1.51 -1.75
C HIS A 60 -16.62 2.57 -2.86
N ASN A 61 -16.46 2.15 -4.10
CA ASN A 61 -16.37 3.04 -5.25
C ASN A 61 -17.67 3.83 -5.45
N ILE A 62 -18.82 3.15 -5.33
CA ILE A 62 -20.13 3.82 -5.35
C ILE A 62 -20.18 4.93 -4.28
N CYS A 63 -19.85 4.62 -3.02
CA CYS A 63 -19.85 5.64 -1.97
C CYS A 63 -18.87 6.80 -2.22
N LEU A 64 -17.76 6.58 -2.94
CA LEU A 64 -16.86 7.67 -3.35
C LEU A 64 -17.50 8.57 -4.41
N ASP A 65 -18.16 7.97 -5.41
CA ASP A 65 -18.79 8.70 -6.52
C ASP A 65 -19.96 9.56 -6.04
N PHE A 66 -20.71 9.11 -5.04
CA PHE A 66 -21.86 9.83 -4.49
C PHE A 66 -21.50 10.88 -3.42
N GLY A 67 -20.22 11.03 -3.07
CA GLY A 67 -19.75 11.99 -2.06
C GLY A 67 -20.15 11.55 -0.65
N ASP A 68 -19.20 10.96 0.08
CA ASP A 68 -19.42 10.51 1.45
C ASP A 68 -18.64 11.39 2.43
N ASP A 69 -19.39 12.05 3.33
CA ASP A 69 -18.90 13.08 4.24
C ASP A 69 -17.98 12.53 5.35
N LEU A 70 -17.98 11.20 5.57
CA LEU A 70 -17.24 10.55 6.67
C LEU A 70 -15.82 10.10 6.26
N MET A 71 -15.31 10.52 5.10
CA MET A 71 -14.00 10.13 4.58
C MET A 71 -12.87 10.26 5.62
N ARG A 72 -12.82 11.37 6.35
CA ARG A 72 -11.73 11.64 7.30
C ARG A 72 -11.72 10.64 8.46
N GLU A 73 -12.89 10.29 8.97
CA GLU A 73 -13.05 9.32 10.05
C GLU A 73 -12.62 7.92 9.57
N TYR A 74 -13.01 7.53 8.35
CA TYR A 74 -12.61 6.24 7.78
C TYR A 74 -11.11 6.15 7.51
N VAL A 75 -10.45 7.20 7.00
CA VAL A 75 -8.99 7.20 6.83
C VAL A 75 -8.31 6.92 8.17
N GLN A 76 -8.69 7.66 9.21
CA GLN A 76 -8.06 7.54 10.52
C GLN A 76 -8.22 6.12 11.06
N GLU A 77 -9.43 5.57 10.99
CA GLU A 77 -9.74 4.24 11.51
C GLU A 77 -9.09 3.11 10.69
N GLY A 78 -8.93 3.29 9.38
CA GLY A 78 -8.31 2.30 8.51
C GLY A 78 -6.78 2.31 8.57
N MET A 79 -6.16 3.47 8.84
CA MET A 79 -4.71 3.56 8.99
C MET A 79 -4.20 2.71 10.14
N ASP A 80 -4.94 2.61 11.25
CA ASP A 80 -4.58 1.73 12.37
C ASP A 80 -4.50 0.26 11.95
N ALA A 81 -5.36 -0.18 11.01
CA ALA A 81 -5.32 -1.54 10.48
C ALA A 81 -4.11 -1.75 9.54
N ILE A 82 -3.74 -0.75 8.75
CA ILE A 82 -2.58 -0.83 7.85
C ILE A 82 -1.27 -0.85 8.64
N VAL A 83 -1.13 0.03 9.63
CA VAL A 83 0.10 0.14 10.45
C VAL A 83 0.37 -1.17 11.19
N LYS A 84 -0.65 -1.81 11.78
CA LYS A 84 -0.51 -3.12 12.44
C LYS A 84 0.05 -4.18 11.49
N ASN A 85 -0.53 -4.30 10.29
CA ASN A 85 -0.06 -5.26 9.27
C ASN A 85 1.38 -4.99 8.80
N GLN A 86 1.79 -3.73 8.70
CA GLN A 86 3.15 -3.37 8.32
C GLN A 86 4.17 -3.69 9.41
N GLN A 87 3.83 -3.44 10.68
CA GLN A 87 4.71 -3.75 11.80
C GLN A 87 5.00 -5.25 11.90
N GLU A 88 4.00 -6.10 11.70
CA GLU A 88 4.15 -7.57 11.65
C GLU A 88 5.08 -8.01 10.50
N GLN A 89 4.95 -7.40 9.32
CA GLN A 89 5.82 -7.66 8.17
C GLN A 89 7.28 -7.24 8.42
N ILE A 90 7.50 -6.10 9.07
CA ILE A 90 8.84 -5.56 9.39
C ILE A 90 9.56 -6.42 10.43
N ILE A 91 8.83 -6.93 11.44
CA ILE A 91 9.40 -7.82 12.47
C ILE A 91 9.95 -9.12 11.84
N TYR A 92 9.40 -9.56 10.70
CA TYR A 92 9.81 -10.76 9.99
C TYR A 92 10.81 -10.51 8.83
N GLU A 93 11.35 -9.30 8.68
CA GLU A 93 12.30 -9.00 7.60
C GLU A 93 13.70 -9.58 7.84
N SER A 94 14.01 -10.70 7.16
CA SER A 94 15.37 -11.22 7.08
C SER A 94 16.28 -10.31 6.26
N GLU A 95 17.59 -10.33 6.54
CA GLU A 95 18.60 -9.62 5.75
C GLU A 95 18.55 -9.98 4.26
N ASN A 96 18.16 -11.21 3.93
CA ASN A 96 17.97 -11.64 2.55
C ASN A 96 16.81 -10.88 1.85
N LYS A 97 15.70 -10.61 2.56
CA LYS A 97 14.56 -9.85 2.01
C LYS A 97 14.93 -8.39 1.75
N LYS A 98 15.72 -7.78 2.63
CA LYS A 98 16.27 -6.42 2.42
C LYS A 98 17.21 -6.38 1.21
N ARG A 99 18.09 -7.36 1.08
CA ARG A 99 19.01 -7.47 -0.06
C ARG A 99 18.24 -7.57 -1.39
N VAL A 100 17.29 -8.50 -1.49
CA VAL A 100 16.47 -8.67 -2.70
C VAL A 100 15.66 -7.39 -3.01
N GLY A 101 15.14 -6.71 -1.98
CA GLY A 101 14.47 -5.42 -2.16
C GLY A 101 15.38 -4.35 -2.75
N ASN A 102 16.63 -4.26 -2.28
CA ASN A 102 17.62 -3.34 -2.82
C ASN A 102 18.00 -3.69 -4.26
N GLU A 103 18.23 -4.97 -4.58
CA GLU A 103 18.53 -5.44 -5.94
C GLU A 103 17.40 -5.08 -6.92
N ARG A 104 16.14 -5.31 -6.52
CA ARG A 104 14.96 -4.95 -7.33
C ARG A 104 14.85 -3.44 -7.55
N ARG A 105 15.08 -2.64 -6.50
CA ARG A 105 15.11 -1.18 -6.62
C ARG A 105 16.15 -0.75 -7.64
N ASP A 106 17.35 -1.31 -7.56
CA ASP A 106 18.48 -0.87 -8.36
C ASP A 106 18.23 -1.20 -9.85
N ALA A 107 17.68 -2.38 -10.16
CA ALA A 107 17.23 -2.74 -11.51
C ALA A 107 16.16 -1.77 -12.07
N LEU A 108 15.15 -1.43 -11.27
CA LEU A 108 14.11 -0.47 -11.66
C LEU A 108 14.66 0.95 -11.85
N CYS A 109 15.63 1.37 -11.04
CA CYS A 109 16.29 2.66 -11.21
C CYS A 109 17.00 2.73 -12.57
N GLU A 110 17.70 1.67 -12.97
CA GLU A 110 18.37 1.61 -14.27
C GLU A 110 17.38 1.69 -15.43
N GLU A 111 16.27 0.96 -15.36
CA GLU A 111 15.22 1.02 -16.38
C GLU A 111 14.57 2.38 -16.51
N LEU A 112 14.22 3.02 -15.38
CA LEU A 112 13.62 4.36 -15.39
C LEU A 112 14.57 5.40 -16.00
N ASN A 113 15.87 5.34 -15.69
CA ASN A 113 16.84 6.25 -16.31
C ASN A 113 17.02 5.98 -17.81
N ARG A 114 16.99 4.71 -18.25
CA ARG A 114 17.04 4.38 -19.68
C ARG A 114 15.84 4.96 -20.44
N ASN A 115 14.67 4.98 -19.82
CA ASN A 115 13.45 5.51 -20.42
C ASN A 115 13.41 7.05 -20.40
N ASP A 116 13.84 7.69 -19.30
CA ASP A 116 13.95 9.16 -19.21
C ASP A 116 14.92 9.74 -20.25
N ASN A 117 15.97 8.98 -20.65
CA ASN A 117 16.95 9.39 -21.67
C ASN A 117 16.54 9.11 -23.13
N ARG A 118 15.33 8.56 -23.35
CA ARG A 118 14.79 8.26 -24.69
C ARG A 118 13.76 9.28 -25.20
N LEU A 119 13.38 10.23 -24.34
CA LEU A 119 12.50 11.37 -24.65
C LEU A 119 13.33 12.63 -24.86
#